data_AF-A0A699RLN4-F1
#
_entry.id   AF-A0A699RLN4-F1
#
_cell.length_a   1.000
_cell.length_b   1.000
_cell.length_c   1.000
_cell.angle_alpha   90.00
_cell.angle_beta   90.00
_cell.angle_gamma   90.00
#
_symmetry.space_group_name_H-M   'P 1'
#
loop_
_entity.id
_entity.type
_entity.pdbx_description
1 polymer ?
#
loop_
_entity_poly.entity_id
_entity_poly.type
_entity_poly.pdbx_seq_one_letter_code
_entity_poly.pdbx_strand_id
1 'polypeptide(L)'
;MEIFRDLHFELSFTDALIHMPKFAPMFKKLLNNKDKIIELTKTPLNENCSVVVLKKLPEKLGDPGRFLILCNFTGFNNCPALADLGASINLMLLSILKKLRLPTLKDM
;
A
#
# COMPACT_ATOMS: atom_id res chain seq x y z
N MET A 1 -7.54 -21.98 -23.15
CA MET A 1 -7.29 -21.84 -21.69
C MET A 1 -8.61 -21.44 -21.02
N GLU A 2 -9.61 -22.33 -21.00
CA GLU A 2 -10.95 -22.02 -20.45
C GLU A 2 -11.50 -23.16 -19.56
N ILE A 3 -10.62 -23.96 -18.95
CA ILE A 3 -11.03 -25.23 -18.30
C ILE A 3 -11.27 -25.09 -16.79
N PHE A 4 -11.06 -23.90 -16.20
CA PHE A 4 -11.13 -23.70 -14.75
C PHE A 4 -11.96 -22.48 -14.38
N ARG A 5 -13.13 -22.29 -15.00
CA ARG A 5 -13.93 -21.11 -14.64
C ARG A 5 -14.83 -21.25 -13.43
N ASP A 6 -15.32 -22.44 -13.05
CA ASP A 6 -16.15 -22.56 -11.86
C ASP A 6 -16.06 -23.95 -11.23
N LEU A 7 -14.97 -24.22 -10.51
CA LEU A 7 -14.85 -25.42 -9.70
C LEU A 7 -15.17 -25.08 -8.23
N HIS A 8 -16.46 -24.98 -7.93
CA HIS A 8 -16.93 -24.81 -6.56
C HIS A 8 -17.02 -26.19 -5.89
N PHE A 9 -15.98 -26.58 -5.15
CA PHE A 9 -16.04 -27.77 -4.32
C PHE A 9 -16.68 -27.41 -2.99
N GLU A 10 -17.92 -27.86 -2.78
CA GLU A 10 -18.54 -27.89 -1.47
C GLU A 10 -17.99 -29.13 -0.72
N LEU A 11 -16.83 -28.96 -0.10
CA LEU A 11 -16.23 -29.99 0.75
C LEU A 11 -16.60 -29.70 2.21
N SER A 12 -17.17 -30.68 2.90
CA SER A 12 -17.46 -30.50 4.32
C SER A 12 -16.15 -30.26 5.08
N PHE A 13 -16.20 -29.45 6.14
CA PHE A 13 -15.02 -29.15 6.95
C PHE A 13 -14.36 -30.43 7.49
N THR A 14 -15.16 -31.43 7.84
CA THR A 14 -14.70 -32.75 8.27
C THR A 14 -13.94 -33.50 7.17
N ASP A 15 -14.44 -33.48 5.94
CA ASP A 15 -13.76 -34.15 4.81
C ASP A 15 -12.46 -33.41 4.44
N ALA A 16 -12.47 -32.08 4.49
CA ALA A 16 -11.27 -31.26 4.29
C ALA A 16 -10.18 -31.60 5.32
N LEU A 17 -10.54 -31.82 6.59
CA LEU A 17 -9.60 -32.21 7.64
C LEU A 17 -9.02 -33.62 7.42
N ILE A 18 -9.82 -34.56 6.90
CA ILE A 18 -9.37 -35.90 6.54
C ILE A 18 -8.33 -35.82 5.41
N HIS A 19 -8.57 -34.97 4.41
CA HIS A 19 -7.63 -34.76 3.31
C HIS A 19 -6.41 -33.89 3.69
N MET A 20 -6.52 -33.08 4.75
CA MET A 20 -5.47 -32.16 5.22
C MET A 20 -5.05 -32.43 6.69
N PRO A 21 -4.61 -33.66 7.03
CA PRO A 21 -4.40 -34.07 8.42
C PRO A 21 -3.29 -33.28 9.12
N LYS A 22 -2.32 -32.75 8.36
CA LYS A 22 -1.23 -31.89 8.88
C LYS A 22 -1.76 -30.62 9.56
N PHE A 23 -2.93 -30.14 9.16
CA PHE A 23 -3.53 -28.93 9.70
C PHE A 23 -4.53 -29.21 10.83
N ALA A 24 -4.90 -30.47 11.06
CA ALA A 24 -5.84 -30.85 12.12
C ALA A 24 -5.45 -30.32 13.53
N PRO A 25 -4.16 -30.30 13.95
CA PRO A 25 -3.78 -29.72 15.25
C PRO A 25 -4.06 -28.21 15.34
N MET A 26 -3.88 -27.48 14.24
CA MET A 26 -4.15 -26.04 14.17
C MET A 26 -5.65 -25.77 14.31
N PHE A 27 -6.48 -26.52 13.57
CA PHE A 27 -7.93 -26.39 13.66
C PHE A 27 -8.47 -26.79 15.04
N LYS A 28 -7.92 -27.84 15.66
CA LYS A 28 -8.26 -28.22 17.04
C LYS A 28 -7.93 -27.09 18.02
N LYS A 29 -6.76 -26.45 17.86
CA LYS A 29 -6.38 -25.29 18.68
C LYS A 29 -7.30 -24.10 18.44
N LEU A 30 -7.74 -23.87 17.21
CA LEU A 30 -8.68 -22.80 16.85
C LEU A 30 -10.05 -23.03 17.50
N LEU A 31 -10.61 -24.23 17.37
CA LEU A 31 -11.91 -24.60 17.94
C LEU A 31 -11.91 -24.52 19.47
N ASN A 32 -10.82 -24.95 20.11
CA ASN A 32 -10.67 -24.86 21.57
C ASN A 32 -10.56 -23.42 22.08
N ASN A 33 -10.26 -22.44 21.22
CA ASN A 33 -10.20 -21.02 21.56
C ASN A 33 -11.34 -20.21 20.92
N LYS A 34 -12.39 -20.87 20.43
CA LYS A 34 -13.48 -20.24 19.66
C LYS A 34 -14.12 -19.06 20.41
N ASP A 35 -14.38 -19.20 21.71
CA ASP A 35 -15.05 -18.14 22.49
C ASP A 35 -14.19 -16.87 22.59
N LYS A 36 -12.88 -17.03 22.80
CA LYS A 36 -11.92 -15.92 22.82
C LYS A 36 -11.81 -15.23 21.46
N ILE A 37 -11.93 -15.99 20.38
CA ILE A 37 -11.93 -15.44 19.01
C ILE A 37 -13.21 -14.63 18.78
N ILE A 38 -14.37 -15.16 19.20
CA ILE A 38 -15.65 -14.45 19.11
C ILE A 38 -15.60 -13.15 19.93
N GLU A 39 -15.04 -13.20 21.13
CA GLU A 39 -14.83 -12.02 21.97
C GLU A 39 -13.94 -10.98 21.28
N LEU A 40 -12.79 -11.41 20.73
CA LEU A 40 -11.88 -10.54 19.98
C LEU A 40 -12.55 -9.89 18.76
N THR A 41 -13.47 -10.59 18.08
CA THR A 41 -14.22 -10.00 16.95
C THR A 41 -15.28 -8.97 17.37
N LYS A 42 -15.70 -8.98 18.64
CA LYS A 42 -16.66 -8.01 19.20
C LYS A 42 -15.96 -6.79 19.80
N THR A 43 -14.67 -6.89 20.11
CA THR A 43 -13.88 -5.78 20.62
C THR A 43 -13.69 -4.73 19.51
N PRO A 44 -14.09 -3.47 19.73
CA PRO A 44 -13.84 -2.41 18.76
C PRO A 44 -12.33 -2.23 18.59
N LEU A 45 -11.86 -2.41 17.35
CA LEU A 45 -10.48 -2.18 16.99
C LEU A 45 -10.20 -0.67 16.97
N ASN A 46 -9.01 -0.25 17.42
CA ASN A 46 -8.58 1.13 17.20
C ASN A 46 -8.49 1.43 15.68
N GLU A 47 -8.58 2.71 15.29
CA GLU A 47 -8.59 3.12 13.87
C GLU A 47 -7.39 2.56 13.10
N ASN A 48 -6.19 2.62 13.67
CA ASN A 48 -4.96 2.14 13.03
C ASN A 48 -4.99 0.61 12.79
N CYS A 49 -5.54 -0.16 13.73
CA CYS A 49 -5.63 -1.61 13.65
C CYS A 49 -6.76 -2.05 12.68
N SER A 50 -7.85 -1.29 12.64
CA SER A 50 -8.96 -1.49 11.70
C SER A 50 -8.50 -1.37 10.24
N VAL A 51 -7.66 -0.38 9.93
CA VAL A 51 -7.12 -0.17 8.57
C VAL A 51 -6.29 -1.36 8.09
N VAL A 52 -5.46 -1.93 8.97
CA VAL A 52 -4.60 -3.08 8.64
C VAL A 52 -5.41 -4.37 8.49
N VAL A 53 -6.40 -4.60 9.37
CA VAL A 53 -7.18 -5.84 9.42
C VAL A 53 -8.28 -5.88 8.36
N LEU A 54 -9.00 -4.77 8.14
CA LEU A 54 -10.13 -4.72 7.21
C LEU A 54 -9.69 -4.55 5.75
N LYS A 55 -8.39 -4.33 5.48
CA LYS A 55 -7.86 -3.95 4.14
C LYS A 55 -8.64 -2.80 3.48
N LYS A 56 -9.45 -2.06 4.24
CA LYS A 56 -10.01 -0.80 3.80
C LYS A 56 -8.86 0.17 3.87
N LEU A 57 -8.27 0.43 2.70
CA LEU A 57 -7.40 1.57 2.51
C LEU A 57 -8.07 2.78 3.15
N PRO A 58 -7.36 3.56 3.97
CA PRO A 58 -7.88 4.84 4.41
C PRO A 58 -8.30 5.60 3.15
N GLU A 59 -9.44 6.27 3.23
CA GLU A 59 -9.96 7.05 2.11
C GLU A 59 -8.84 7.97 1.63
N LYS A 60 -8.35 7.77 0.40
CA LYS A 60 -7.28 8.60 -0.12
C LYS A 60 -7.81 10.02 -0.09
N LEU A 61 -7.14 10.90 0.65
CA LEU A 61 -7.33 12.33 0.49
C LEU A 61 -7.18 12.61 -1.02
N GLY A 62 -8.17 13.26 -1.62
CA GLY A 62 -8.19 13.48 -3.07
C GLY A 62 -6.84 13.99 -3.53
N ASP A 63 -6.28 13.36 -4.57
CA ASP A 63 -4.98 13.75 -5.09
C ASP A 63 -5.06 15.23 -5.47
N PRO A 64 -4.26 16.12 -4.86
CA PRO A 64 -4.24 17.53 -5.26
C PRO A 64 -3.81 17.69 -6.74
N GLY A 65 -3.33 16.61 -7.37
CA GLY A 65 -2.88 16.59 -8.75
C GLY A 65 -1.53 17.28 -8.84
N ARG A 66 -1.39 18.16 -9.83
CA ARG A 66 -0.19 18.96 -10.02
C ARG A 66 -0.33 20.27 -9.26
N PHE A 67 0.51 20.47 -8.26
CA PHE A 67 0.57 21.73 -7.51
C PHE A 67 1.93 22.40 -7.70
N LEU A 68 1.98 23.72 -7.48
CA LEU A 68 3.22 24.48 -7.53
C LEU A 68 3.81 24.61 -6.13
N ILE A 69 5.08 24.26 -5.98
CA ILE A 69 5.88 24.52 -4.78
C ILE A 69 6.84 25.66 -5.11
N LEU A 70 6.95 26.64 -4.21
CA LEU A 70 7.96 27.68 -4.32
C LEU A 70 9.31 27.13 -3.82
N CYS A 71 10.31 27.10 -4.69
CA CYS A 71 11.66 26.65 -4.36
C CYS A 71 12.63 27.83 -4.32
N ASN A 72 13.56 27.81 -3.37
CA ASN A 72 14.64 28.77 -3.29
C ASN A 72 15.96 28.09 -3.60
N PHE A 73 16.71 28.66 -4.54
CA PHE A 73 18.05 28.24 -4.91
C PHE A 73 19.02 29.40 -4.73
N THR A 74 20.30 29.10 -4.50
CA THR A 74 21.34 30.11 -4.40
C THR A 74 21.44 30.91 -5.70
N GLY A 75 21.03 32.18 -5.68
CA GLY A 75 20.98 33.06 -6.86
C GLY A 75 19.68 32.98 -7.68
N PHE A 76 18.69 32.20 -7.24
CA PHE A 76 17.37 32.10 -7.88
C PHE A 76 16.28 31.81 -6.84
N ASN A 77 15.69 32.87 -6.29
CA ASN A 77 14.64 32.77 -5.26
C ASN A 77 13.25 32.68 -5.89
N ASN A 78 12.30 32.11 -5.15
CA ASN A 78 10.89 32.04 -5.53
C ASN A 78 10.65 31.36 -6.89
N CYS A 79 11.38 30.28 -7.19
CA CYS A 79 11.17 29.47 -8.40
C CYS A 79 9.90 28.63 -8.24
N PRO A 80 8.85 28.85 -9.04
CA PRO A 80 7.72 27.93 -9.06
C PRO A 80 8.17 26.59 -9.67
N ALA A 81 8.06 25.52 -8.90
CA ALA A 81 8.35 24.16 -9.31
C ALA A 81 7.06 23.34 -9.33
N LEU A 82 6.85 22.57 -10.39
CA LEU A 82 5.71 21.67 -10.50
C LEU A 82 5.97 20.42 -9.65
N ALA A 83 5.14 20.19 -8.65
CA ALA A 83 5.10 18.94 -7.91
C ALA A 83 4.08 18.01 -8.57
N ASP A 84 4.59 16.97 -9.23
CA ASP A 84 3.80 15.89 -9.79
C ASP A 84 4.05 14.64 -8.95
N LEU A 85 3.08 14.26 -8.11
CA LEU A 85 3.17 13.09 -7.23
C LEU A 85 3.22 11.76 -8.01
N GLY A 86 2.88 11.78 -9.31
CA GLY A 86 3.01 10.64 -10.21
C GLY A 86 4.40 10.54 -10.87
N ALA A 87 5.27 11.54 -10.73
CA ALA A 87 6.61 11.52 -11.29
C ALA A 87 7.60 10.85 -10.34
N SER A 88 8.37 9.89 -10.85
CA SER A 88 9.44 9.21 -10.09
C SER A 88 10.78 9.96 -10.10
N ILE A 89 10.91 11.02 -10.90
CA ILE A 89 12.14 11.80 -11.07
C ILE A 89 11.85 13.31 -11.06
N ASN A 90 12.80 14.08 -10.53
CA ASN A 90 12.76 15.54 -10.57
C ASN A 90 13.47 16.06 -11.84
N LEU A 91 12.77 16.86 -12.64
CA LEU A 91 13.34 17.49 -13.83
C LEU A 91 13.61 18.97 -13.57
N MET A 92 14.77 19.45 -14.04
CA MET A 92 15.13 20.87 -14.03
C MET A 92 15.51 21.29 -15.45
N LEU A 93 14.97 22.42 -15.92
CA LEU A 93 15.37 22.94 -17.23
C LEU A 93 16.86 23.32 -17.22
N LEU A 94 17.55 23.01 -18.32
CA LEU A 94 18.96 23.32 -18.51
C LEU A 94 19.27 24.83 -18.35
N SER A 95 18.33 25.69 -18.74
CA SER A 95 18.45 27.15 -18.55
C SER A 95 18.53 27.55 -17.07
N ILE A 96 17.80 26.85 -16.20
CA ILE A 96 17.84 27.05 -14.74
C ILE A 96 19.15 26.49 -14.19
N LEU A 97 19.53 25.27 -14.60
CA LEU A 97 20.79 24.64 -14.19
C LEU A 97 22.00 25.54 -14.48
N LYS A 98 22.06 26.15 -15.68
CA LYS A 98 23.10 27.10 -16.07
C LYS A 98 23.12 28.36 -15.19
N LYS A 99 21.94 28.89 -14.83
CA LYS A 99 21.84 30.03 -13.91
C LYS A 99 22.34 29.69 -12.50
N LEU A 100 22.11 28.45 -12.06
CA LEU A 100 22.59 27.94 -10.77
C LEU A 100 24.09 27.59 -10.76
N ARG A 101 24.77 27.67 -11.91
CA ARG A 101 26.19 27.33 -12.08
C ARG A 101 26.54 25.91 -11.59
N LEU A 102 25.58 24.98 -11.73
CA LEU A 102 25.80 23.59 -11.36
C LEU A 102 26.67 22.88 -12.40
N PRO A 103 27.57 21.98 -11.98
CA PRO A 103 28.38 21.19 -12.91
C PRO A 103 27.47 20.33 -13.78
N THR A 104 27.76 20.30 -15.09
CA THR A 104 27.05 19.40 -16.00
C THR A 104 27.57 17.97 -15.81
N LEU A 105 26.73 16.96 -16.05
CA LEU A 105 27.11 15.54 -15.99
C LEU A 105 28.30 15.15 -16.89
N LYS A 106 28.72 16.03 -17.81
CA LYS A 106 29.93 15.85 -18.63
C LYS A 106 31.22 16.22 -17.88
N ASP A 107 31.10 16.92 -16.77
CA ASP A 107 32.20 17.47 -15.97
C ASP A 107 32.38 16.70 -14.65
N MET A 108 31.74 15.53 -14.50
CA MET A 108 31.77 14.63 -13.34
C MET A 108 32.15 13.22 -13.79
#